data_AF-A0A7J2L5V0-F1
#
_entry.id   AF-A0A7J2L5V0-F1
#
_cell.length_a   1.000
_cell.length_b   1.000
_cell.length_c   1.000
_cell.angle_alpha   90.00
_cell.angle_beta   90.00
_cell.angle_gamma   90.00
#
_symmetry.space_group_name_H-M   'P 1'
#
loop_
_entity.id
_entity.type
_entity.pdbx_description
1 polymer ?
#
loop_
_entity_poly.entity_id
_entity_poly.type
_entity_poly.pdbx_seq_one_letter_code
_entity_poly.pdbx_strand_id
1 'polypeptide(L)' 'SEKTIVRNLDRITKGSKVEDIMEEPFPIVSANESLEVIRSLLDYHQAVLISEKGKLVGIVTKSDFLNLLE' A
#
# COMPACT_ATOMS: atom_id res chain seq x y z
N SER A 1 -3.34 4.95 -5.03
CA SER A 1 -2.37 5.77 -4.28
C SER A 1 -2.75 7.26 -4.33
N GLU A 2 -2.11 8.14 -3.54
CA GLU A 2 -2.32 9.60 -3.63
C GLU A 2 -2.20 10.10 -5.08
N LYS A 3 -1.14 9.64 -5.76
CA LYS A 3 -0.89 9.90 -7.18
C LYS A 3 -2.09 9.55 -8.08
N THR A 4 -2.80 8.45 -7.81
CA THR A 4 -4.00 8.05 -8.56
C THR A 4 -5.14 9.04 -8.36
N ILE A 5 -5.34 9.49 -7.12
CA ILE A 5 -6.39 10.46 -6.77
C ILE A 5 -6.09 11.80 -7.44
N VAL A 6 -4.87 12.32 -7.29
CA VAL A 6 -4.46 13.59 -7.89
C VAL A 6 -4.63 13.57 -9.42
N ARG A 7 -4.28 12.46 -10.08
CA ARG A 7 -4.44 12.30 -11.53
C ARG A 7 -5.90 12.23 -12.00
N ASN A 8 -6.81 11.77 -11.15
CA ASN A 8 -8.22 11.61 -11.49
C ASN A 8 -9.11 12.68 -10.84
N LEU A 9 -8.52 13.73 -10.26
CA LEU A 9 -9.27 14.70 -9.45
C LEU A 9 -10.44 15.33 -10.22
N ASP A 10 -10.22 15.72 -11.48
CA ASP A 10 -11.26 16.31 -12.34
C ASP A 10 -12.36 15.31 -12.77
N ARG A 11 -12.09 14.01 -12.63
CA ARG A 11 -12.98 12.90 -13.03
C ARG A 11 -13.76 12.32 -11.85
N ILE A 12 -13.32 12.59 -10.62
CA ILE A 12 -14.00 12.14 -9.39
C ILE A 12 -15.21 13.05 -9.18
N THR A 13 -16.39 12.44 -9.25
CA THR A 13 -17.66 13.13 -9.00
C THR A 13 -18.40 12.44 -7.86
N LYS A 14 -19.47 13.07 -7.35
CA LYS A 14 -20.28 12.52 -6.24
C LYS A 14 -20.83 11.11 -6.52
N GLY A 15 -20.94 10.69 -7.78
CA GLY A 15 -21.44 9.37 -8.17
C GLY A 15 -20.35 8.34 -8.50
N SER A 16 -19.08 8.72 -8.52
CA SER A 16 -17.98 7.80 -8.84
C SER A 16 -17.83 6.76 -7.73
N LYS A 17 -17.65 5.49 -8.11
CA LYS A 17 -17.33 4.44 -7.14
C LYS A 17 -15.83 4.35 -6.93
N VAL A 18 -15.43 3.81 -5.78
CA VAL A 18 -14.01 3.54 -5.48
C VAL A 18 -13.42 2.58 -6.52
N GLU A 19 -14.17 1.55 -6.93
CA GLU A 19 -13.74 0.55 -7.94
C GLU A 19 -13.40 1.17 -9.30
N ASP A 20 -14.02 2.31 -9.64
CA ASP A 20 -13.78 3.01 -10.92
C ASP A 20 -12.44 3.77 -10.94
N ILE A 21 -11.88 4.06 -9.76
CA ILE A 21 -10.72 4.95 -9.56
C ILE A 21 -9.53 4.20 -8.97
N MET A 22 -9.79 3.18 -8.15
CA MET A 22 -8.75 2.37 -7.52
C MET A 22 -7.84 1.73 -8.57
N GLU A 23 -6.59 1.51 -8.19
CA GLU A 23 -5.61 0.82 -9.01
C GLU A 23 -5.34 -0.57 -8.41
N GLU A 24 -4.48 -1.32 -9.09
CA GLU A 24 -3.99 -2.60 -8.59
C GLU A 24 -3.48 -2.47 -7.15
N PRO A 25 -3.72 -3.50 -6.31
CA PRO A 25 -3.29 -3.46 -4.92
C PRO A 25 -1.77 -3.38 -4.83
N PHE A 26 -1.29 -2.83 -3.70
CA PHE A 26 0.12 -2.92 -3.36
C PHE A 26 0.55 -4.39 -3.17
N PRO A 27 1.86 -4.69 -3.28
CA PRO A 27 2.37 -6.03 -3.01
C PRO A 27 1.87 -6.55 -1.65
N ILE A 28 1.47 -7.82 -1.63
CA ILE A 28 0.98 -8.49 -0.41
C ILE A 28 2.04 -9.49 0.03
N VAL A 29 2.42 -9.43 1.30
CA VAL A 29 3.35 -10.39 1.92
C VAL A 29 2.74 -11.02 3.16
N SER A 30 3.35 -12.12 3.62
CA SER A 30 2.98 -12.76 4.88
C SER A 30 3.43 -11.92 6.08
N ALA A 31 2.69 -11.94 7.19
CA ALA A 31 3.12 -11.35 8.46
C ALA A 31 4.41 -11.98 9.02
N ASN A 32 4.79 -13.16 8.54
CA ASN A 32 6.04 -13.84 8.89
C ASN A 32 7.19 -13.55 7.92
N GLU A 33 7.00 -12.66 6.93
CA GLU A 33 8.04 -12.30 5.96
C GLU A 33 9.16 -11.48 6.62
N SER A 34 10.37 -11.57 6.06
CA SER A 34 11.52 -10.84 6.60
C SER A 34 11.42 -9.32 6.38
N LEU A 35 11.95 -8.55 7.34
CA LEU A 35 12.02 -7.08 7.21
C LEU A 35 12.86 -6.64 6.00
N GLU A 36 13.87 -7.42 5.60
CA GLU A 36 14.71 -7.12 4.43
C GLU A 36 13.92 -7.20 3.12
N VAL A 37 13.05 -8.21 2.98
CA VAL A 37 12.13 -8.32 1.84
C VAL A 37 11.14 -7.16 1.83
N ILE A 38 10.53 -6.84 2.98
CA ILE A 38 9.60 -5.70 3.09
C ILE A 38 10.30 -4.39 2.71
N ARG A 39 11.53 -4.16 3.21
CA ARG A 39 12.33 -2.98 2.85
C ARG A 39 12.62 -2.92 1.35
N SER A 40 13.05 -4.03 0.76
CA SER A 40 13.34 -4.12 -0.67
C SER A 40 12.10 -3.83 -1.52
N LEU A 41 10.92 -4.29 -1.09
CA LEU A 41 9.66 -3.98 -1.77
C LEU A 41 9.32 -2.49 -1.64
N LEU A 42 9.52 -1.90 -0.46
CA LEU A 42 9.28 -0.47 -0.25
C LEU A 42 10.23 0.41 -1.06
N ASP A 43 11.42 -0.05 -1.45
CA ASP A 43 12.28 0.73 -2.35
C ASP A 43 11.60 1.07 -3.69
N TYR A 44 10.73 0.16 -4.18
CA TYR A 44 10.00 0.32 -5.45
C TYR A 44 8.52 0.67 -5.27
N HIS A 45 7.91 0.33 -4.14
CA HIS A 45 6.49 0.52 -3.86
C HIS A 45 6.27 1.46 -2.67
N GLN A 46 5.18 2.24 -2.69
CA GLN A 46 4.90 3.20 -1.60
C GLN A 46 4.49 2.51 -0.30
N ALA A 47 3.90 1.32 -0.40
CA ALA A 47 3.43 0.53 0.73
C ALA A 47 3.45 -0.96 0.37
N VAL A 48 3.36 -1.79 1.41
CA VAL A 48 3.21 -3.25 1.32
C VAL A 48 2.04 -3.65 2.22
N LEU A 49 1.15 -4.50 1.70
CA LEU A 49 0.04 -5.07 2.46
C LEU A 49 0.50 -6.32 3.20
N ILE A 50 0.07 -6.48 4.45
CA ILE A 50 0.42 -7.63 5.28
C ILE A 50 -0.78 -8.57 5.36
N SER A 51 -0.52 -9.86 5.19
CA SER A 51 -1.52 -10.90 5.28
C SER A 51 -1.15 -11.98 6.31
N GLU A 52 -2.16 -12.51 6.99
CA GLU A 52 -2.04 -13.65 7.87
C GLU A 52 -3.16 -14.65 7.55
N LYS A 53 -2.81 -15.92 7.30
CA LYS A 53 -3.77 -16.99 6.96
C LYS A 53 -4.75 -16.59 5.86
N GLY A 54 -4.23 -15.92 4.82
CA GLY A 54 -5.01 -15.48 3.65
C GLY A 54 -5.89 -14.25 3.88
N LYS A 55 -5.82 -13.61 5.06
CA LYS A 55 -6.55 -12.37 5.37
C LYS A 55 -5.60 -11.20 5.43
N LEU A 56 -5.99 -10.05 4.88
CA LEU A 56 -5.25 -8.81 5.08
C LEU A 56 -5.39 -8.36 6.54
N VAL A 57 -4.27 -8.12 7.20
CA VAL A 57 -4.19 -7.71 8.61
C VAL A 57 -3.62 -6.32 8.80
N GLY A 58 -2.95 -5.76 7.79
CA GLY A 58 -2.40 -4.41 7.89
C GLY A 58 -1.68 -3.94 6.64
N ILE A 59 -1.01 -2.80 6.79
CA ILE A 59 -0.22 -2.11 5.78
C ILE A 59 1.04 -1.58 6.44
N VAL A 60 2.17 -1.64 5.73
CA VAL A 60 3.45 -1.07 6.15
C VAL A 60 3.94 -0.11 5.08
N THR A 61 4.49 1.01 5.53
CA THR A 61 4.97 2.11 4.71
C THR A 61 6.42 2.46 5.07
N LYS A 62 7.08 3.30 4.26
CA LYS A 62 8.45 3.78 4.56
C LYS A 62 8.55 4.49 5.90
N SER A 63 7.52 5.25 6.31
CA SER A 63 7.51 5.96 7.60
C SER A 63 7.56 5.02 8.80
N ASP A 64 6.98 3.83 8.70
CA ASP A 64 7.01 2.85 9.79
C ASP A 64 8.44 2.34 10.06
N PHE A 65 9.28 2.29 9.02
CA PHE A 65 10.71 1.93 9.13
C PHE A 65 11.57 3.08 9.66
N LEU A 66 11.22 4.33 9.37
CA LEU A 66 11.95 5.48 9.91
C LEU A 66 11.84 5.50 11.45
N ASN A 67 10.67 5.17 11.98
CA ASN A 67 10.41 5.08 13.42
C ASN A 67 11.14 3.92 14.12
N LEU A 68 11.73 2.97 13.38
CA LEU A 68 12.52 1.84 13.92
C LEU A 68 14.00 2.20 14.11
N LEU A 69 14.46 3.30 13.50
CA LEU A 69 15.84 3.77 13.57
C LEU A 69 16.03 4.88 14.63
N GLU A 70 14.95 5.32 15.28
CA GLU A 70 14.95 6.26 16.41
C GLU A 70 15.11 5.55 17.77
#